data_AF-A0A6J8E1H8-F1
#
_entry.id   AF-A0A6J8E1H8-F1
#
_cell.length_a   1.000
_cell.length_b   1.000
_cell.length_c   1.000
_cell.angle_alpha   90.00
_cell.angle_beta   90.00
_cell.angle_gamma   90.00
#
_symmetry.space_group_name_H-M   'P 1'
#
loop_
_entity.id
_entity.type
_entity.pdbx_description
1 polymer ?
#
loop_
_entity_poly.entity_id
_entity_poly.type
_entity_poly.pdbx_seq_one_letter_code
_entity_poly.pdbx_strand_id
1 'polypeptide(L)'
;MMNVIISSVSGEKISDNKCRKKLARKLGLPVRRVSRGHAIRTRILKSEKSSWTYTNRKTRSDAITPDTKKRIYKFWCKPGISRPTGNKIDIKRVRIGPKTYSSHMTHILEKTQTDVYLDFIGENPSIKIAQRMFERCKPYFVRPVRPKDRQTCCCKYHVEFKTVFKSCMEFRKKLLIENEPTECYSTPVYDSISDVVNATLCEKVDGSHNLQCLKRNCSDCGVKILNFLPCELDVSDTAEFVKWEKFENVSVNVKGNKTTKKLMLVKKESQVGELFSYFRKLIETFLVHQHRATWQNEQFQNLVRNLPEKQCVCVHDFSEN
;
A
#
# COMPACT_ATOMS: atom_id res chain seq x y z
N MET A 1 -44.67 24.34 39.23
CA MET A 1 -43.30 24.43 38.66
C MET A 1 -42.97 23.25 37.73
N MET A 2 -43.57 22.07 37.92
CA MET A 2 -43.40 20.83 37.13
C MET A 2 -43.54 20.95 35.60
N ASN A 3 -44.43 21.81 35.08
CA ASN A 3 -44.66 21.88 33.63
C ASN A 3 -43.46 22.39 32.81
N VAL A 4 -42.58 23.21 33.38
CA VAL A 4 -41.46 23.80 32.62
C VAL A 4 -40.30 22.81 32.47
N ILE A 5 -40.00 22.04 33.51
CA ILE A 5 -38.93 21.04 33.49
C ILE A 5 -39.29 19.91 32.51
N ILE A 6 -40.52 19.40 32.59
CA ILE A 6 -41.03 18.39 31.64
C ILE A 6 -41.02 18.94 30.21
N SER A 7 -41.44 20.20 30.01
CA SER A 7 -41.36 20.85 28.70
C SER A 7 -39.92 20.96 28.18
N SER A 8 -38.95 21.26 29.05
CA SER A 8 -37.53 21.37 28.66
C SER A 8 -36.90 20.00 28.32
N VAL A 9 -37.31 18.93 29.00
CA VAL A 9 -36.69 17.60 28.88
C VAL A 9 -37.35 16.72 27.82
N SER A 10 -38.68 16.57 27.83
CA SER A 10 -39.40 15.73 26.86
C SER A 10 -39.78 16.51 25.60
N GLY A 11 -40.14 17.79 25.76
CA GLY A 11 -40.63 18.64 24.68
C GLY A 11 -42.13 18.49 24.39
N GLU A 12 -42.82 17.54 25.03
CA GLU A 12 -44.22 17.19 24.73
C GLU A 12 -45.21 18.33 24.99
N LYS A 13 -44.98 19.11 26.05
CA LYS A 13 -45.84 20.23 26.44
C LYS A 13 -45.50 21.54 25.72
N ILE A 14 -44.53 21.55 24.78
CA ILE A 14 -44.16 22.76 24.02
C ILE A 14 -45.19 23.07 22.90
N SER A 15 -46.04 22.11 22.53
CA SER A 15 -47.16 22.31 21.61
C SER A 15 -48.15 23.36 22.14
N ASP A 16 -48.40 23.40 23.45
CA ASP A 16 -49.20 24.43 24.10
C ASP A 16 -48.49 25.81 24.09
N ASN A 17 -49.19 26.82 23.58
CA ASN A 17 -48.72 28.20 23.48
C ASN A 17 -48.32 28.80 24.84
N LYS A 18 -49.07 28.48 25.91
CA LYS A 18 -48.80 29.01 27.26
C LYS A 18 -47.50 28.44 27.83
N CYS A 19 -47.29 27.14 27.67
CA CYS A 19 -46.06 26.46 28.09
C CYS A 19 -44.85 26.93 27.26
N ARG A 20 -45.02 27.12 25.95
CA ARG A 20 -43.98 27.64 25.05
C ARG A 20 -43.53 29.06 25.39
N LYS A 21 -44.46 29.98 25.64
CA LYS A 21 -44.15 31.37 26.07
C LYS A 21 -43.42 31.40 27.40
N LYS A 22 -43.83 30.55 28.36
CA LYS A 22 -43.19 30.46 29.68
C LYS A 22 -41.75 29.91 29.58
N LEU A 23 -41.54 28.88 28.75
CA LEU A 23 -40.22 28.32 28.48
C LEU A 23 -39.30 29.34 27.79
N ALA A 24 -39.80 30.02 26.75
CA ALA A 24 -39.07 31.07 26.03
C ALA A 24 -38.59 32.19 26.95
N ARG A 25 -39.48 32.66 27.85
CA ARG A 25 -39.13 33.66 28.87
C ARG A 25 -38.04 33.17 29.82
N LYS A 26 -38.13 31.92 30.30
CA LYS A 26 -37.14 31.35 31.22
C LYS A 26 -35.77 31.12 30.58
N LEU A 27 -35.73 30.84 29.29
CA LEU A 27 -34.49 30.62 28.53
C LEU A 27 -33.90 31.91 27.93
N GLY A 28 -34.58 33.06 28.04
CA GLY A 28 -34.17 34.30 27.39
C GLY A 28 -34.16 34.21 25.85
N LEU A 29 -35.02 33.36 25.27
CA LEU A 29 -35.04 33.10 23.83
C LEU A 29 -36.35 33.62 23.19
N PRO A 30 -36.33 34.06 21.92
CA PRO A 30 -37.55 34.34 21.18
C PRO A 30 -38.46 33.11 21.08
N VAL A 31 -39.76 33.27 21.30
CA VAL A 31 -40.77 32.18 21.22
C VAL A 31 -40.66 31.43 19.88
N ARG A 32 -40.39 32.14 18.78
CA ARG A 32 -40.16 31.55 17.45
C ARG A 32 -39.01 30.54 17.42
N ARG A 33 -37.92 30.80 18.16
CA ARG A 33 -36.74 29.91 18.23
C ARG A 33 -37.08 28.63 18.98
N VAL A 34 -37.81 28.73 20.09
CA VAL A 34 -38.31 27.55 20.85
C VAL A 34 -39.26 26.72 19.99
N SER A 35 -40.19 27.37 19.28
CA SER A 35 -41.12 26.70 18.37
C SER A 35 -40.40 25.96 17.24
N ARG A 36 -39.40 26.59 16.62
CA ARG A 36 -38.62 25.99 15.54
C ARG A 36 -37.76 24.83 16.04
N GLY A 37 -37.15 24.96 17.22
CA GLY A 37 -36.38 23.89 17.86
C GLY A 37 -37.24 22.67 18.17
N HIS A 38 -38.45 22.88 18.70
CA HIS A 38 -39.41 21.80 18.93
C HIS A 38 -39.81 21.10 17.61
N ALA A 39 -40.12 21.85 16.55
CA ALA A 39 -40.45 21.26 15.25
C ALA A 39 -39.29 20.40 14.67
N ILE A 40 -38.04 20.85 14.82
CA ILE A 40 -36.85 20.10 14.39
C ILE A 40 -36.69 18.83 15.24
N ARG A 41 -36.78 18.95 16.57
CA ARG A 41 -36.69 17.81 17.50
C ARG A 41 -37.75 16.75 17.20
N THR A 42 -39.01 17.15 17.03
CA THR A 42 -40.12 16.24 16.70
C THR A 42 -39.88 15.54 15.36
N ARG A 43 -39.34 16.25 14.35
CA ARG A 43 -38.97 15.64 13.07
C ARG A 43 -37.87 14.59 13.20
N ILE A 44 -36.84 14.86 14.01
CA ILE A 44 -35.74 13.92 14.27
C ILE A 44 -36.27 12.67 14.98
N LEU A 45 -37.03 12.86 16.07
CA LEU A 45 -37.54 11.76 16.90
C LEU A 45 -38.57 10.89 16.18
N LYS A 46 -39.34 11.46 15.24
CA LYS A 46 -40.31 10.72 14.40
C LYS A 46 -39.71 10.15 13.11
N SER A 47 -38.45 10.44 12.79
CA SER A 47 -37.81 9.87 11.61
C SER A 47 -37.30 8.45 11.89
N GLU A 48 -37.28 7.58 10.88
CA GLU A 48 -36.74 6.21 10.99
C GLU A 48 -35.29 6.17 11.49
N LYS A 49 -34.54 7.27 11.33
CA LYS A 49 -33.19 7.45 11.85
C LYS A 49 -33.20 8.49 12.97
N SER A 50 -33.62 8.07 14.16
CA SER A 50 -33.72 8.86 15.40
C SER A 50 -32.36 9.34 15.94
N SER A 51 -31.62 10.13 15.15
CA SER A 51 -30.30 10.66 15.51
C SER A 51 -30.30 12.18 15.50
N TRP A 52 -29.73 12.80 16.52
CA TRP A 52 -29.55 14.26 16.58
C TRP A 52 -28.63 14.82 15.48
N THR A 53 -27.93 13.92 14.77
CA THR A 53 -27.10 14.21 13.60
C THR A 53 -27.89 14.15 12.28
N TYR A 54 -29.20 13.83 12.32
CA TYR A 54 -30.06 13.69 11.14
C TYR A 54 -30.23 14.98 10.34
N THR A 55 -30.11 16.15 10.97
CA THR A 55 -30.17 17.41 10.24
C THR A 55 -28.88 17.63 9.45
N ASN A 56 -28.93 17.40 8.14
CA ASN A 56 -27.88 17.84 7.24
C ASN A 56 -27.65 19.35 7.44
N ARG A 57 -26.44 19.74 7.84
CA ARG A 57 -26.03 21.15 7.81
C ARG A 57 -26.23 21.65 6.39
N LYS A 58 -26.76 22.87 6.22
CA LYS A 58 -26.82 23.50 4.90
C LYS A 58 -25.41 23.52 4.31
N THR A 59 -25.21 22.79 3.23
CA THR A 59 -24.00 22.86 2.43
C THR A 59 -23.94 24.24 1.78
N ARG A 60 -22.74 24.82 1.71
CA ARG A 60 -22.57 26.09 1.00
C ARG A 60 -22.94 25.91 -0.47
N SER A 61 -23.42 26.97 -1.12
CA SER A 61 -23.85 26.95 -2.53
C SER A 61 -22.71 26.64 -3.51
N ASP A 62 -21.47 26.94 -3.13
CA ASP A 62 -20.24 26.64 -3.88
C ASP A 62 -19.74 25.19 -3.68
N ALA A 63 -20.43 24.39 -2.88
CA ALA A 63 -20.04 23.00 -2.65
C ALA A 63 -20.33 22.13 -3.88
N ILE A 64 -19.36 21.27 -4.24
CA ILE A 64 -19.52 20.32 -5.34
C ILE A 64 -20.71 19.40 -5.07
N THR A 65 -21.58 19.29 -6.06
CA THR A 65 -22.76 18.43 -6.02
C THR A 65 -22.37 16.95 -5.84
N PRO A 66 -23.20 16.16 -5.15
CA PRO A 66 -22.90 14.74 -4.94
C PRO A 66 -22.75 13.96 -6.26
N ASP A 67 -23.47 14.35 -7.31
CA ASP A 67 -23.37 13.71 -8.62
C ASP A 67 -22.06 14.00 -9.33
N THR A 68 -21.57 15.24 -9.25
CA THR A 68 -20.24 15.60 -9.75
C THR A 68 -19.16 14.83 -8.99
N LYS A 69 -19.28 14.67 -7.66
CA LYS A 69 -18.34 13.84 -6.89
C LYS A 69 -18.35 12.38 -7.34
N LYS A 70 -19.52 11.79 -7.62
CA LYS A 70 -19.63 10.43 -8.16
C LYS A 70 -18.99 10.31 -9.55
N ARG A 71 -19.15 11.30 -10.41
CA ARG A 71 -18.51 11.34 -11.73
C ARG A 71 -16.99 11.38 -11.59
N ILE A 72 -16.45 12.27 -10.75
CA ILE A 72 -15.01 12.35 -10.47
C ILE A 72 -14.50 11.02 -9.90
N TYR A 73 -15.23 10.44 -8.95
CA TYR A 73 -14.87 9.16 -8.35
C TYR A 73 -14.76 8.04 -9.40
N LYS A 74 -15.75 7.94 -10.31
CA LYS A 74 -15.72 6.97 -11.41
C LYS A 74 -14.57 7.25 -12.38
N PHE A 75 -14.29 8.52 -12.66
CA PHE A 75 -13.22 8.94 -13.56
C PHE A 75 -11.84 8.49 -13.08
N TRP A 76 -11.55 8.65 -11.78
CA TRP A 76 -10.30 8.16 -11.18
C TRP A 76 -10.08 6.65 -11.36
N CYS A 77 -11.16 5.87 -11.47
CA CYS A 77 -11.11 4.42 -11.65
C CYS A 77 -11.21 3.98 -13.13
N LYS A 78 -11.22 4.91 -14.08
CA LYS A 78 -11.36 4.63 -15.51
C LYS A 78 -10.08 3.94 -16.03
N PRO A 79 -10.20 2.92 -16.91
CA PRO A 79 -9.06 2.37 -17.64
C PRO A 79 -8.32 3.49 -18.40
N GLY A 80 -6.99 3.48 -18.41
CA GLY A 80 -6.16 4.56 -18.95
C GLY A 80 -5.86 5.71 -17.96
N ILE A 81 -6.57 5.75 -16.81
CA ILE A 81 -6.31 6.70 -15.71
C ILE A 81 -5.67 5.97 -14.53
N SER A 82 -6.26 4.86 -14.11
CA SER A 82 -5.67 3.98 -13.08
C SER A 82 -5.95 2.51 -13.35
N ARG A 83 -5.02 1.66 -12.90
CA ARG A 83 -5.11 0.21 -13.01
C ARG A 83 -5.16 -0.47 -11.64
N PRO A 84 -6.00 -1.51 -11.47
CA PRO A 84 -6.04 -2.28 -10.23
C PRO A 84 -4.77 -3.13 -10.06
N THR A 85 -4.36 -3.35 -8.82
CA THR A 85 -3.23 -4.23 -8.46
C THR A 85 -3.75 -5.60 -8.05
N GLY A 86 -3.07 -6.68 -8.49
CA GLY A 86 -3.53 -8.06 -8.29
C GLY A 86 -3.15 -8.72 -6.95
N ASN A 87 -2.28 -8.12 -6.14
CA ASN A 87 -1.78 -8.76 -4.93
C ASN A 87 -2.71 -8.54 -3.72
N LYS A 88 -2.87 -9.57 -2.88
CA LYS A 88 -3.62 -9.48 -1.61
C LYS A 88 -3.05 -8.44 -0.63
N ILE A 89 -1.73 -8.20 -0.69
CA ILE A 89 -1.03 -7.18 0.11
C ILE A 89 -1.49 -5.77 -0.28
N ASP A 90 -1.95 -5.60 -1.52
CA ASP A 90 -2.39 -4.32 -2.07
C ASP A 90 -3.89 -4.06 -1.87
N ILE A 91 -4.54 -4.69 -0.86
CA ILE A 91 -5.92 -4.36 -0.47
C ILE A 91 -5.90 -3.23 0.57
N LYS A 92 -6.47 -2.08 0.22
CA LYS A 92 -6.66 -0.94 1.14
C LYS A 92 -8.00 -1.08 1.85
N ARG A 93 -8.00 -0.91 3.18
CA ARG A 93 -9.22 -0.95 4.00
C ARG A 93 -9.46 0.41 4.64
N VAL A 94 -10.70 0.86 4.62
CA VAL A 94 -11.17 2.06 5.34
C VAL A 94 -12.33 1.69 6.24
N ARG A 95 -12.26 2.16 7.49
CA ARG A 95 -13.30 1.94 8.49
C ARG A 95 -14.52 2.81 8.15
N ILE A 96 -15.68 2.18 7.95
CA ILE A 96 -16.96 2.87 7.70
C ILE A 96 -17.78 2.97 8.98
N GLY A 97 -17.58 2.05 9.94
CA GLY A 97 -18.29 2.04 11.20
C GLY A 97 -17.57 1.25 12.29
N PRO A 98 -18.19 1.04 13.46
CA PRO A 98 -17.67 0.15 14.49
C PRO A 98 -17.46 -1.26 13.93
N LYS A 99 -16.19 -1.72 13.88
CA LYS A 99 -15.79 -3.04 13.33
C LYS A 99 -16.17 -3.31 11.86
N THR A 100 -16.71 -2.33 11.13
CA THR A 100 -17.09 -2.47 9.71
C THR A 100 -16.09 -1.76 8.81
N TYR A 101 -15.51 -2.51 7.85
CA TYR A 101 -14.50 -2.02 6.92
C TYR A 101 -14.94 -2.22 5.48
N SER A 102 -14.78 -1.19 4.65
CA SER A 102 -14.77 -1.35 3.20
C SER A 102 -13.35 -1.70 2.76
N SER A 103 -13.24 -2.69 1.89
CA SER A 103 -11.96 -3.19 1.36
C SER A 103 -11.97 -3.02 -0.15
N HIS A 104 -10.95 -2.39 -0.70
CA HIS A 104 -10.80 -2.18 -2.13
C HIS A 104 -9.38 -2.55 -2.57
N MET A 105 -9.26 -3.13 -3.77
CA MET A 105 -7.97 -3.31 -4.42
C MET A 105 -7.32 -1.94 -4.66
N THR A 106 -6.00 -1.84 -4.46
CA THR A 106 -5.27 -0.61 -4.70
C THR A 106 -5.17 -0.36 -6.20
N HIS A 107 -5.47 0.87 -6.60
CA HIS A 107 -5.31 1.35 -7.97
C HIS A 107 -4.05 2.20 -8.07
N ILE A 108 -3.28 1.98 -9.13
CA ILE A 108 -2.06 2.73 -9.45
C ILE A 108 -2.38 3.65 -10.62
N LEU A 109 -2.08 4.95 -10.48
CA LEU A 109 -2.27 5.93 -11.56
C LEU A 109 -1.36 5.61 -12.76
N GLU A 110 -1.84 5.78 -13.99
CA GLU A 110 -1.00 5.63 -15.18
C GLU A 110 -0.42 6.97 -15.65
N LYS A 111 -1.11 8.07 -15.35
CA LYS A 111 -0.73 9.44 -15.68
C LYS A 111 -0.43 10.26 -14.42
N THR A 112 0.14 11.46 -14.58
CA THR A 112 0.29 12.38 -13.45
C THR A 112 -1.08 12.90 -13.00
N GLN A 113 -1.22 13.34 -11.74
CA GLN A 113 -2.50 13.87 -11.25
C GLN A 113 -2.94 15.12 -12.02
N THR A 114 -1.98 15.91 -12.51
CA THR A 114 -2.23 17.08 -13.37
C THR A 114 -2.81 16.65 -14.72
N ASP A 115 -2.21 15.65 -15.37
CA ASP A 115 -2.72 15.16 -16.67
C ASP A 115 -4.13 14.58 -16.53
N VAL A 116 -4.39 13.82 -15.46
CA VAL A 116 -5.72 13.28 -15.17
C VAL A 116 -6.74 14.40 -14.96
N TYR A 117 -6.35 15.51 -14.35
CA TYR A 117 -7.21 16.68 -14.20
C TYR A 117 -7.51 17.36 -15.55
N LEU A 118 -6.49 17.52 -16.40
CA LEU A 118 -6.66 18.09 -17.74
C LEU A 118 -7.58 17.20 -18.60
N ASP A 119 -7.40 15.88 -18.56
CA ASP A 119 -8.27 14.91 -19.23
C ASP A 119 -9.72 15.03 -18.72
N PHE A 120 -9.91 15.18 -17.40
CA PHE A 120 -11.24 15.31 -16.81
C PHE A 120 -11.97 16.57 -17.28
N ILE A 121 -11.29 17.71 -17.32
CA ILE A 121 -11.86 18.99 -17.79
C ILE A 121 -12.12 18.94 -19.30
N GLY A 122 -11.24 18.29 -20.07
CA GLY A 122 -11.44 18.05 -21.50
C GLY A 122 -12.70 17.21 -21.78
N GLU A 123 -12.90 16.12 -21.03
CA GLU A 123 -14.09 15.27 -21.16
C GLU A 123 -15.36 15.90 -20.55
N ASN A 124 -15.21 16.84 -19.60
CA ASN A 124 -16.33 17.46 -18.90
C ASN A 124 -16.21 19.00 -18.81
N PRO A 125 -16.31 19.72 -19.94
CA PRO A 125 -16.10 21.18 -19.97
C PRO A 125 -17.10 21.98 -19.12
N SER A 126 -18.29 21.43 -18.91
CA SER A 126 -19.36 22.06 -18.12
C SER A 126 -19.11 22.03 -16.61
N ILE A 127 -18.20 21.16 -16.14
CA ILE A 127 -17.91 21.00 -14.72
C ILE A 127 -16.81 21.97 -14.31
N LYS A 128 -17.19 23.08 -13.65
CA LYS A 128 -16.24 24.03 -13.09
C LYS A 128 -15.67 23.51 -11.77
N ILE A 129 -14.47 22.94 -11.81
CA ILE A 129 -13.75 22.46 -10.63
C ILE A 129 -12.26 22.82 -10.71
N ALA A 130 -11.71 23.32 -9.60
CA ALA A 130 -10.27 23.56 -9.48
C ALA A 130 -9.52 22.25 -9.19
N GLN A 131 -8.28 22.13 -9.70
CA GLN A 131 -7.44 20.94 -9.58
C GLN A 131 -7.35 20.40 -8.14
N ARG A 132 -7.02 21.25 -7.15
CA ARG A 132 -6.89 20.83 -5.75
C ARG A 132 -8.18 20.18 -5.20
N MET A 133 -9.33 20.66 -5.67
CA MET A 133 -10.62 20.12 -5.23
C MET A 133 -10.95 18.80 -5.94
N PHE A 134 -10.55 18.66 -7.20
CA PHE A 134 -10.62 17.41 -7.95
C PHE A 134 -9.75 16.32 -7.31
N GLU A 135 -8.50 16.64 -6.94
CA GLU A 135 -7.58 15.74 -6.24
C GLU A 135 -8.07 15.34 -4.86
N ARG A 136 -8.77 16.23 -4.15
CA ARG A 136 -9.44 15.90 -2.87
C ARG A 136 -10.57 14.89 -3.02
N CYS A 137 -11.15 14.76 -4.22
CA CYS A 137 -12.18 13.78 -4.52
C CYS A 137 -11.58 12.42 -4.98
N LYS A 138 -10.25 12.29 -4.99
CA LYS A 138 -9.57 11.04 -5.33
C LYS A 138 -9.94 9.91 -4.33
N PRO A 139 -10.32 8.72 -4.81
CA PRO A 139 -10.60 7.59 -3.94
C PRO A 139 -9.38 7.19 -3.09
N TYR A 140 -9.61 6.76 -1.85
CA TYR A 140 -8.54 6.44 -0.90
C TYR A 140 -7.63 5.28 -1.34
N PHE A 141 -8.13 4.40 -2.22
CA PHE A 141 -7.39 3.27 -2.76
C PHE A 141 -6.65 3.60 -4.07
N VAL A 142 -6.81 4.81 -4.62
CA VAL A 142 -6.06 5.27 -5.80
C VAL A 142 -4.81 6.01 -5.33
N ARG A 143 -3.63 5.53 -5.72
CA ARG A 143 -2.35 6.11 -5.34
C ARG A 143 -1.47 6.42 -6.55
N PRO A 144 -0.59 7.43 -6.47
CA PRO A 144 0.41 7.67 -7.50
C PRO A 144 1.38 6.50 -7.58
N VAL A 145 2.01 6.38 -8.75
CA VAL A 145 3.07 5.40 -8.99
C VAL A 145 4.29 5.77 -8.17
N ARG A 146 4.78 4.84 -7.34
CA ARG A 146 6.10 4.97 -6.71
C ARG A 146 7.16 4.47 -7.68
N PRO A 147 8.42 4.92 -7.60
CA PRO A 147 9.50 4.38 -8.43
C PRO A 147 9.57 2.85 -8.41
N LYS A 148 9.37 2.24 -7.23
CA LYS A 148 9.28 0.77 -7.06
C LYS A 148 8.14 0.10 -7.82
N ASP A 149 7.06 0.79 -8.13
CA ASP A 149 5.95 0.21 -8.90
C ASP A 149 6.19 0.29 -10.41
N ARG A 150 7.24 1.01 -10.85
CA ARG A 150 7.64 1.16 -12.26
C ARG A 150 8.75 0.18 -12.67
N GLN A 151 9.49 -0.38 -11.71
CA GLN A 151 10.78 -1.05 -11.97
C GLN A 151 11.03 -2.27 -11.06
N THR A 152 10.01 -3.03 -10.69
CA THR A 152 10.25 -4.32 -10.03
C THR A 152 10.31 -5.42 -11.07
N CYS A 153 11.50 -5.98 -11.29
CA CYS A 153 11.64 -7.22 -12.01
C CYS A 153 10.93 -8.34 -11.23
N CYS A 154 10.01 -9.05 -11.90
CA CYS A 154 9.25 -10.16 -11.32
C CYS A 154 9.88 -11.53 -11.63
N CYS A 155 11.14 -11.57 -12.07
CA CYS A 155 11.80 -12.82 -12.40
C CYS A 155 11.95 -13.72 -11.16
N LYS A 156 12.15 -15.01 -11.42
CA LYS A 156 12.46 -16.02 -10.40
C LYS A 156 13.52 -15.52 -9.41
N TYR A 157 14.65 -15.00 -9.90
CA TYR A 157 15.77 -14.54 -9.07
C TYR A 157 15.36 -13.44 -8.08
N HIS A 158 14.62 -12.41 -8.54
CA HIS A 158 14.18 -11.31 -7.69
C HIS A 158 13.13 -11.74 -6.67
N VAL A 159 12.18 -12.58 -7.08
CA VAL A 159 11.14 -13.08 -6.19
C VAL A 159 11.74 -13.98 -5.11
N GLU A 160 12.57 -14.94 -5.50
CA GLU A 160 13.24 -15.89 -4.60
C GLU A 160 14.19 -15.19 -3.63
N PHE A 161 15.04 -14.29 -4.14
CA PHE A 161 15.94 -13.52 -3.28
C PHE A 161 15.16 -12.70 -2.26
N LYS A 162 14.04 -12.08 -2.67
CA LYS A 162 13.20 -11.26 -1.80
C LYS A 162 12.51 -12.07 -0.72
N THR A 163 11.99 -13.26 -1.02
CA THR A 163 11.33 -14.11 -0.02
C THR A 163 12.33 -14.60 1.00
N VAL A 164 13.48 -15.11 0.55
CA VAL A 164 14.56 -15.59 1.44
C VAL A 164 15.14 -14.46 2.29
N PHE A 165 15.48 -13.32 1.67
CA PHE A 165 15.97 -12.12 2.37
C PHE A 165 15.01 -11.71 3.49
N LYS A 166 13.71 -11.67 3.21
CA LYS A 166 12.70 -11.30 4.19
C LYS A 166 12.70 -12.28 5.37
N SER A 167 12.71 -13.59 5.11
CA SER A 167 12.75 -14.61 6.17
C SER A 167 14.02 -14.48 7.04
N CYS A 168 15.19 -14.27 6.43
CA CYS A 168 16.44 -14.07 7.17
C CYS A 168 16.40 -12.80 8.04
N MET A 169 15.92 -11.68 7.50
CA MET A 169 15.86 -10.42 8.26
C MET A 169 14.79 -10.45 9.35
N GLU A 170 13.67 -11.15 9.15
CA GLU A 170 12.66 -11.37 10.20
C GLU A 170 13.23 -12.20 11.36
N PHE A 171 13.98 -13.27 11.05
CA PHE A 171 14.67 -14.05 12.07
C PHE A 171 15.70 -13.22 12.84
N ARG A 172 16.55 -12.46 12.13
CA ARG A 172 17.55 -11.57 12.77
C ARG A 172 16.89 -10.50 13.65
N LYS A 173 15.78 -9.90 13.20
CA LYS A 173 14.99 -8.93 14.01
C LYS A 173 14.44 -9.57 15.28
N LYS A 174 13.89 -10.80 15.18
CA LYS A 174 13.38 -11.54 16.34
C LYS A 174 14.49 -11.76 17.38
N LEU A 175 15.66 -12.25 16.94
CA LEU A 175 16.80 -12.49 17.82
C LEU A 175 17.28 -11.23 18.55
N LEU A 176 17.34 -10.09 17.86
CA LEU A 176 17.79 -8.82 18.45
C LEU A 176 16.77 -8.20 19.43
N ILE A 177 15.50 -8.58 19.34
CA ILE A 177 14.46 -8.15 20.30
C ILE A 177 14.50 -9.03 21.55
N GLU A 178 14.73 -10.34 21.38
CA GLU A 178 14.71 -11.33 22.46
C GLU A 178 15.99 -11.32 23.31
N ASN A 179 17.12 -10.87 22.76
CA ASN A 179 18.40 -10.80 23.46
C ASN A 179 18.82 -9.35 23.72
N GLU A 180 19.30 -9.05 24.92
CA GLU A 180 19.91 -7.74 25.21
C GLU A 180 21.15 -7.52 24.31
N PRO A 181 21.41 -6.27 23.87
CA PRO A 181 22.53 -5.96 22.99
C PRO A 181 23.86 -6.19 23.71
N THR A 182 24.40 -7.40 23.58
CA THR A 182 25.80 -7.72 23.93
C THR A 182 26.68 -7.56 22.68
N GLU A 183 28.00 -7.38 22.87
CA GLU A 183 28.98 -7.20 21.77
C GLU A 183 28.91 -8.31 20.70
N CYS A 184 28.45 -9.52 21.07
CA CYS A 184 28.22 -10.64 20.17
C CYS A 184 27.05 -10.47 19.17
N TYR A 185 26.15 -9.49 19.35
CA TYR A 185 24.98 -9.25 18.49
C TYR A 185 25.09 -7.97 17.64
N SER A 186 26.30 -7.50 17.34
CA SER A 186 26.52 -6.26 16.56
C SER A 186 26.20 -6.36 15.06
N THR A 187 25.46 -7.38 14.63
CA THR A 187 25.22 -7.64 13.21
C THR A 187 24.06 -6.80 12.66
N PRO A 188 24.24 -6.06 11.55
CA PRO A 188 23.20 -5.19 11.03
C PRO A 188 22.00 -5.97 10.49
N VAL A 189 20.82 -5.39 10.70
CA VAL A 189 19.60 -5.78 10.00
C VAL A 189 19.43 -4.88 8.79
N TYR A 190 19.43 -5.47 7.61
CA TYR A 190 19.27 -4.73 6.37
C TYR A 190 17.79 -4.46 6.10
N ASP A 191 17.46 -3.22 5.72
CA ASP A 191 16.09 -2.84 5.38
C ASP A 191 15.72 -3.17 3.93
N SER A 192 16.72 -3.26 3.05
CA SER A 192 16.51 -3.60 1.64
C SER A 192 17.54 -4.58 1.09
N ILE A 193 17.15 -5.23 -0.01
CA ILE A 193 18.03 -6.10 -0.82
C ILE A 193 19.27 -5.32 -1.30
N SER A 194 19.10 -4.06 -1.67
CA SER A 194 20.21 -3.22 -2.12
C SER A 194 21.23 -2.98 -1.01
N ASP A 195 20.80 -2.84 0.24
CA ASP A 195 21.70 -2.59 1.37
C ASP A 195 22.61 -3.79 1.63
N VAL A 196 22.05 -5.00 1.69
CA VAL A 196 22.85 -6.21 1.88
C VAL A 196 23.75 -6.49 0.68
N VAL A 197 23.30 -6.19 -0.54
CA VAL A 197 24.11 -6.31 -1.75
C VAL A 197 25.31 -5.36 -1.69
N ASN A 198 25.08 -4.08 -1.39
CA ASN A 198 26.12 -3.06 -1.31
C ASN A 198 27.12 -3.36 -0.19
N ALA A 199 26.66 -3.91 0.94
CA ALA A 199 27.54 -4.33 2.04
C ALA A 199 28.53 -5.45 1.63
N THR A 200 28.26 -6.18 0.54
CA THR A 200 29.17 -7.22 0.02
C THR A 200 30.06 -6.74 -1.12
N LEU A 201 30.04 -5.45 -1.47
CA LEU A 201 30.78 -4.87 -2.58
C LEU A 201 31.74 -3.80 -2.07
N CYS A 202 32.86 -3.60 -2.77
CA CYS A 202 33.72 -2.43 -2.53
C CYS A 202 32.95 -1.13 -2.83
N GLU A 203 33.44 -0.04 -2.24
CA GLU A 203 32.95 1.31 -2.53
C GLU A 203 33.03 1.63 -4.03
N LYS A 204 32.15 2.51 -4.47
CA LYS A 204 32.07 2.90 -5.88
C LYS A 204 33.20 3.85 -6.21
N VAL A 205 33.87 3.61 -7.33
CA VAL A 205 34.82 4.56 -7.93
C VAL A 205 34.07 5.22 -9.10
N ASP A 206 34.02 6.55 -9.12
CA ASP A 206 33.32 7.33 -10.15
C ASP A 206 31.84 6.96 -10.37
N GLY A 207 31.13 6.66 -9.28
CA GLY A 207 29.68 6.41 -9.31
C GLY A 207 29.26 4.99 -9.68
N SER A 208 30.20 4.08 -9.99
CA SER A 208 29.92 2.67 -10.30
C SER A 208 30.78 1.69 -9.51
N HIS A 209 30.29 0.45 -9.29
CA HIS A 209 31.10 -0.60 -8.67
C HIS A 209 32.04 -1.21 -9.71
N ASN A 210 33.25 -1.59 -9.28
CA ASN A 210 34.20 -2.27 -10.14
C ASN A 210 33.61 -3.60 -10.66
N LEU A 211 33.80 -3.88 -11.95
CA LEU A 211 33.32 -5.09 -12.60
C LEU A 211 33.84 -6.38 -11.94
N GLN A 212 35.06 -6.38 -11.39
CA GLN A 212 35.60 -7.54 -10.68
C GLN A 212 34.85 -7.82 -9.37
N CYS A 213 34.37 -6.79 -8.67
CA CYS A 213 33.52 -6.95 -7.49
C CYS A 213 32.17 -7.55 -7.88
N LEU A 214 31.56 -7.05 -8.96
CA LEU A 214 30.27 -7.53 -9.47
C LEU A 214 30.34 -8.99 -9.95
N LYS A 215 31.47 -9.40 -10.54
CA LYS A 215 31.74 -10.78 -10.97
C LYS A 215 32.20 -11.70 -9.84
N ARG A 216 32.35 -11.20 -8.60
CA ARG A 216 32.86 -11.94 -7.43
C ARG A 216 34.31 -12.44 -7.58
N ASN A 217 35.12 -11.75 -8.39
CA ASN A 217 36.54 -12.04 -8.57
C ASN A 217 37.45 -11.16 -7.70
N CYS A 218 36.89 -10.17 -7.00
CA CYS A 218 37.64 -9.29 -6.12
C CYS A 218 38.00 -10.02 -4.81
N SER A 219 39.26 -9.90 -4.36
CA SER A 219 39.75 -10.45 -3.09
C SER A 219 39.19 -9.74 -1.87
N ASP A 220 38.82 -8.47 -2.01
CA ASP A 220 38.57 -7.57 -0.87
C ASP A 220 37.08 -7.38 -0.58
N CYS A 221 36.20 -7.85 -1.48
CA CYS A 221 34.75 -7.87 -1.26
C CYS A 221 34.21 -9.31 -1.28
N GLY A 222 32.92 -9.47 -1.00
CA GLY A 222 32.28 -10.79 -1.08
C GLY A 222 31.27 -11.03 0.02
N VAL A 223 30.62 -12.19 -0.07
CA VAL A 223 29.67 -12.64 0.96
C VAL A 223 30.39 -13.01 2.26
N LYS A 224 31.70 -13.25 2.21
CA LYS A 224 32.57 -13.45 3.38
C LYS A 224 32.65 -12.26 4.34
N ILE A 225 32.30 -11.06 3.87
CA ILE A 225 32.27 -9.84 4.71
C ILE A 225 31.03 -9.80 5.59
N LEU A 226 29.96 -10.50 5.18
CA LEU A 226 28.76 -10.54 6.01
C LEU A 226 29.05 -11.33 7.27
N ASN A 227 28.82 -10.67 8.41
CA ASN A 227 28.82 -11.33 9.70
C ASN A 227 27.52 -12.14 9.85
N PHE A 228 27.65 -13.40 10.24
CA PHE A 228 26.55 -14.30 10.56
C PHE A 228 26.70 -14.75 12.01
N LEU A 229 25.62 -14.70 12.76
CA LEU A 229 25.60 -15.13 14.16
C LEU A 229 25.72 -16.66 14.23
N PRO A 230 26.30 -17.23 15.31
CA PRO A 230 26.39 -18.69 15.46
C PRO A 230 25.04 -19.40 15.32
N CYS A 231 23.97 -18.83 15.89
CA CYS A 231 22.62 -19.35 15.78
C CYS A 231 22.06 -19.28 14.35
N GLU A 232 22.52 -18.35 13.51
CA GLU A 232 22.12 -18.27 12.10
C GLU A 232 22.76 -19.37 11.25
N LEU A 233 23.82 -20.01 11.76
CA LEU A 233 24.55 -21.09 11.08
C LEU A 233 24.25 -22.47 11.69
N ASP A 234 23.39 -22.53 12.70
CA ASP A 234 23.08 -23.75 13.44
C ASP A 234 22.20 -24.70 12.61
N VAL A 235 22.74 -25.92 12.43
CA VAL A 235 22.10 -27.06 11.75
C VAL A 235 21.97 -28.28 12.67
N SER A 236 22.14 -28.09 13.98
CA SER A 236 21.92 -29.16 14.96
C SER A 236 20.45 -29.53 15.06
N ASP A 237 20.15 -30.75 15.52
CA ASP A 237 18.77 -31.20 15.78
C ASP A 237 18.03 -30.31 16.80
N THR A 238 18.77 -29.52 17.58
CA THR A 238 18.24 -28.52 18.53
C THR A 238 17.99 -27.14 17.92
N ALA A 239 18.39 -26.91 16.66
CA ALA A 239 18.24 -25.62 15.99
C ALA A 239 16.77 -25.26 15.73
N GLU A 240 16.46 -23.95 15.75
CA GLU A 240 15.11 -23.46 15.46
C GLU A 240 14.70 -23.77 14.01
N PHE A 241 13.49 -24.30 13.84
CA PHE A 241 12.87 -24.48 12.52
C PHE A 241 12.18 -23.21 12.05
N VAL A 242 12.44 -22.84 10.80
CA VAL A 242 11.89 -21.65 10.16
C VAL A 242 11.13 -22.01 8.89
N LYS A 243 10.04 -21.28 8.65
CA LYS A 243 9.22 -21.43 7.43
C LYS A 243 9.61 -20.37 6.41
N TRP A 244 9.94 -20.79 5.20
CA TRP A 244 10.41 -19.91 4.12
C TRP A 244 9.98 -20.43 2.75
N GLU A 245 10.25 -19.67 1.69
CA GLU A 245 9.77 -19.98 0.34
C GLU A 245 10.92 -19.96 -0.68
N LYS A 246 10.95 -20.95 -1.58
CA LYS A 246 11.87 -21.02 -2.73
C LYS A 246 11.20 -21.67 -3.94
N PHE A 247 11.77 -21.49 -5.12
CA PHE A 247 11.24 -22.12 -6.33
C PHE A 247 11.74 -23.56 -6.48
N GLU A 248 10.81 -24.49 -6.66
CA GLU A 248 11.10 -25.88 -6.98
C GLU A 248 10.26 -26.36 -8.17
N ASN A 249 10.78 -27.32 -8.91
CA ASN A 249 10.03 -28.00 -9.96
C ASN A 249 9.11 -29.04 -9.31
N VAL A 250 7.82 -28.74 -9.26
CA VAL A 250 6.80 -29.62 -8.69
C VAL A 250 6.10 -30.38 -9.81
N SER A 251 5.97 -31.70 -9.65
CA SER A 251 5.16 -32.53 -10.55
C SER A 251 3.68 -32.30 -10.27
N VAL A 252 2.96 -31.72 -11.23
CA VAL A 252 1.52 -31.46 -11.15
C VAL A 252 0.80 -32.47 -12.04
N ASN A 253 -0.21 -33.15 -11.49
CA ASN A 253 -1.08 -34.03 -12.26
C ASN A 253 -2.02 -33.18 -13.13
N VAL A 254 -1.85 -33.28 -14.44
CA VAL A 254 -2.79 -32.74 -15.42
C VAL A 254 -3.82 -33.82 -15.73
N LYS A 255 -5.08 -33.43 -15.99
CA LYS A 255 -6.18 -34.36 -16.33
C LYS A 255 -5.71 -35.43 -17.33
N GLY A 256 -5.88 -36.71 -16.97
CA GLY A 256 -5.53 -37.86 -17.82
C GLY A 256 -4.16 -38.50 -17.54
N ASN A 257 -3.80 -38.73 -16.26
CA ASN A 257 -2.58 -39.43 -15.82
C ASN A 257 -1.23 -38.86 -16.35
N LYS A 258 -1.21 -37.64 -16.90
CA LYS A 258 0.02 -36.97 -17.33
C LYS A 258 0.54 -36.07 -16.22
N THR A 259 1.78 -36.26 -15.81
CA THR A 259 2.49 -35.36 -14.89
C THR A 259 3.27 -34.32 -15.69
N THR A 260 3.13 -33.04 -15.34
CA THR A 260 3.99 -31.97 -15.88
C THR A 260 4.80 -31.35 -14.75
N LYS A 261 6.08 -31.06 -15.01
CA LYS A 261 6.92 -30.33 -14.06
C LYS A 261 6.62 -28.84 -14.21
N LYS A 262 6.19 -28.21 -13.12
CA LYS A 262 5.94 -26.77 -13.07
C LYS A 262 6.85 -26.14 -12.02
N LEU A 263 7.56 -25.08 -12.40
CA LEU A 263 8.30 -24.28 -11.44
C LEU A 263 7.31 -23.53 -10.56
N MET A 264 7.35 -23.77 -9.25
CA MET A 264 6.44 -23.17 -8.28
C MET A 264 7.21 -22.65 -7.08
N LEU A 265 6.76 -21.53 -6.53
CA LEU A 265 7.21 -21.04 -5.23
C LEU A 265 6.57 -21.94 -4.15
N VAL A 266 7.38 -22.78 -3.53
CA VAL A 266 6.96 -23.74 -2.51
C VAL A 266 7.34 -23.27 -1.12
N LYS A 267 6.50 -23.59 -0.13
CA LYS A 267 6.81 -23.39 1.28
C LYS A 267 7.70 -24.53 1.77
N LYS A 268 8.79 -24.17 2.42
CA LYS A 268 9.75 -25.06 3.08
C LYS A 268 9.75 -24.79 4.57
N GLU A 269 10.08 -25.82 5.32
CA GLU A 269 10.35 -25.77 6.75
C GLU A 269 11.69 -26.49 6.93
N SER A 270 12.67 -25.79 7.50
CA SER A 270 14.03 -26.29 7.71
C SER A 270 14.62 -25.67 8.96
N GLN A 271 15.75 -26.20 9.42
CA GLN A 271 16.59 -25.51 10.39
C GLN A 271 17.06 -24.15 9.84
N VAL A 272 17.31 -23.21 10.73
CA VAL A 272 17.71 -21.85 10.37
C VAL A 272 19.06 -21.80 9.63
N GLY A 273 20.03 -22.66 9.99
CA GLY A 273 21.31 -22.76 9.29
C GLY A 273 21.16 -23.07 7.80
N GLU A 274 20.17 -23.89 7.42
CA GLU A 274 19.89 -24.18 6.00
C GLU A 274 19.37 -22.95 5.25
N LEU A 275 18.49 -22.16 5.89
CA LEU A 275 17.95 -20.92 5.32
C LEU A 275 19.09 -19.92 5.04
N PHE A 276 19.98 -19.70 6.02
CA PHE A 276 21.09 -18.74 5.86
C PHE A 276 22.18 -19.26 4.92
N SER A 277 22.44 -20.57 4.90
CA SER A 277 23.30 -21.19 3.88
C SER A 277 22.75 -20.97 2.48
N TYR A 278 21.42 -21.11 2.29
CA TYR A 278 20.77 -20.84 1.02
C TYR A 278 20.80 -19.34 0.65
N PHE A 279 20.56 -18.46 1.61
CA PHE A 279 20.69 -17.01 1.43
C PHE A 279 22.10 -16.61 0.97
N ARG A 280 23.14 -17.20 1.56
CA ARG A 280 24.54 -16.98 1.17
C ARG A 280 24.77 -17.30 -0.30
N LYS A 281 24.33 -18.49 -0.74
CA LYS A 281 24.42 -18.93 -2.15
C LYS A 281 23.64 -18.01 -3.10
N LEU A 282 22.48 -17.52 -2.67
CA LEU A 282 21.70 -16.57 -3.45
C LEU A 282 22.43 -15.23 -3.60
N ILE A 283 23.06 -14.69 -2.55
CA ILE A 283 23.81 -13.43 -2.64
C ILE A 283 25.01 -13.52 -3.60
N GLU A 284 25.66 -14.69 -3.67
CA GLU A 284 26.78 -14.91 -4.60
C GLU A 284 26.33 -14.76 -6.06
N THR A 285 25.17 -15.32 -6.41
CA THR A 285 24.66 -15.37 -7.78
C THR A 285 23.77 -14.18 -8.16
N PHE A 286 23.09 -13.57 -7.18
CA PHE A 286 22.11 -12.51 -7.41
C PHE A 286 22.72 -11.20 -7.88
N LEU A 287 23.97 -10.90 -7.51
CA LEU A 287 24.62 -9.63 -7.84
C LEU A 287 24.71 -9.35 -9.34
N VAL A 288 25.18 -10.33 -10.11
CA VAL A 288 25.37 -10.17 -11.55
C VAL A 288 24.01 -9.95 -12.22
N HIS A 289 22.98 -10.66 -11.75
CA HIS A 289 21.61 -10.49 -12.21
C HIS A 289 21.06 -9.09 -11.89
N GLN A 290 21.19 -8.65 -10.64
CA GLN A 290 20.75 -7.32 -10.19
C GLN A 290 21.45 -6.21 -10.99
N HIS A 291 22.77 -6.29 -11.15
CA HIS A 291 23.54 -5.32 -11.92
C HIS A 291 23.08 -5.29 -13.39
N ARG A 292 22.95 -6.45 -14.03
CA ARG A 292 22.47 -6.54 -15.41
C ARG A 292 21.08 -5.95 -15.56
N ALA A 293 20.15 -6.26 -14.65
CA ALA A 293 18.79 -5.75 -14.68
C ALA A 293 18.75 -4.22 -14.52
N THR A 294 19.54 -3.67 -13.59
CA THR A 294 19.66 -2.22 -13.40
C THR A 294 20.26 -1.55 -14.63
N TRP A 295 21.37 -2.08 -15.16
CA TRP A 295 22.04 -1.54 -16.34
C TRP A 295 21.13 -1.58 -17.58
N GLN A 296 20.46 -2.71 -17.85
CA GLN A 296 19.51 -2.83 -18.97
C GLN A 296 18.37 -1.82 -18.86
N ASN A 297 17.83 -1.62 -17.65
CA ASN A 297 16.81 -0.62 -17.42
C ASN A 297 17.33 0.80 -17.65
N GLU A 298 18.54 1.14 -17.19
CA GLU A 298 19.16 2.44 -17.47
C GLU A 298 19.36 2.68 -18.97
N GLN A 299 19.88 1.69 -19.70
CA GLN A 299 20.04 1.78 -21.16
C GLN A 299 18.68 1.96 -21.85
N PHE A 300 17.67 1.20 -21.43
CA PHE A 300 16.31 1.33 -21.95
C PHE A 300 15.73 2.72 -21.70
N GLN A 301 15.86 3.26 -20.49
CA GLN A 301 15.39 4.61 -20.16
C GLN A 301 16.13 5.68 -20.96
N ASN A 302 17.44 5.54 -21.15
CA ASN A 302 18.23 6.45 -21.96
C ASN A 302 17.80 6.43 -23.43
N LEU A 303 17.52 5.24 -23.99
CA LEU A 303 17.04 5.09 -25.35
C LEU A 303 15.63 5.71 -25.52
N VAL A 304 14.72 5.44 -24.58
CA VAL A 304 13.37 6.02 -24.61
C VAL A 304 13.38 7.55 -24.50
N ARG A 305 14.28 8.12 -23.69
CA ARG A 305 14.41 9.58 -23.53
C ARG A 305 15.02 10.28 -24.73
N ASN A 306 15.90 9.60 -25.46
CA ASN A 306 16.65 10.17 -26.58
C ASN A 306 16.23 9.54 -27.91
N LEU A 307 14.95 9.18 -28.03
CA LEU A 307 14.44 8.50 -29.22
C LEU A 307 14.43 9.46 -30.41
N PRO A 308 15.06 9.12 -31.54
CA PRO A 308 15.00 9.94 -32.75
C PRO A 308 13.58 10.11 -33.27
N GLU A 309 13.33 11.21 -33.99
CA GLU A 309 12.04 11.43 -34.63
C GLU A 309 11.65 10.27 -35.55
N LYS A 310 10.35 9.94 -35.55
CA LYS A 310 9.75 8.85 -36.35
C LYS A 310 10.22 7.43 -35.99
N GLN A 311 10.93 7.25 -34.87
CA GLN A 311 11.22 5.92 -34.32
C GLN A 311 10.24 5.58 -33.19
N CYS A 312 10.07 4.29 -32.93
CA CYS A 312 9.31 3.79 -31.78
C CYS A 312 10.11 2.70 -31.06
N VAL A 313 9.84 2.53 -29.77
CA VAL A 313 10.38 1.43 -28.96
C VAL A 313 9.28 0.41 -28.75
N CYS A 314 9.49 -0.79 -29.27
CA CYS A 314 8.61 -1.94 -29.05
C CYS A 314 9.20 -2.83 -27.97
N VAL A 315 8.52 -2.95 -26.83
CA VAL A 315 8.87 -3.91 -25.78
C VAL A 315 8.07 -5.18 -26.03
N HIS A 316 8.76 -6.25 -26.39
CA HIS A 316 8.18 -7.58 -26.51
C HIS A 316 8.41 -8.33 -25.19
N ASP A 317 7.36 -8.42 -24.37
CA ASP A 317 7.38 -9.24 -23.16
C ASP A 317 6.98 -10.67 -23.52
N PHE A 318 7.94 -11.59 -23.52
CA PHE A 318 7.65 -13.02 -23.63
C PHE A 318 7.25 -13.51 -22.25
N SER A 319 5.94 -13.68 -22.03
CA SER A 319 5.34 -14.06 -20.75
C SER A 319 5.65 -15.48 -20.27
N GLU A 320 6.75 -16.09 -20.72
CA GLU A 320 7.14 -17.46 -20.39
C GLU A 320 8.61 -17.49 -19.96
N ASN A 321 8.84 -17.47 -18.65
CA ASN A 321 9.98 -18.11 -17.99
C ASN A 321 9.59 -18.53 -16.56
#